data_AF-A0A355XRU8-F1
#
_entry.id   AF-A0A355XRU8-F1
#
_cell.length_a   1.000
_cell.length_b   1.000
_cell.length_c   1.000
_cell.angle_alpha   90.00
_cell.angle_beta   90.00
_cell.angle_gamma   90.00
#
_symmetry.space_group_name_H-M   'P 1'
#
loop_
_entity.id
_entity.type
_entity.pdbx_description
1 polymer ?
#
loop_
_entity_poly.entity_id
_entity_poly.type
_entity_poly.pdbx_seq_one_letter_code
_entity_poly.pdbx_strand_id
1 'polypeptide(L)'
;YSNPSSLPNLLNYLQTHTTIIAADKEARVKLTDENLFSYPYLYMTGHGNVRFTEAEIIRLRTFLQRGGFLHADDNYGMDQSFRREMKRVFPEKKFVELPHDHPVYSQVFDFKYGLPKVHEHDNKPPQALALFEDERIMILYTYECDLGDGWEDIEVHNDPQTLREAALQMGVNIIHFALTQ
;
A
#
# COMPACT_ATOMS: atom_id res chain seq x y z
N TYR A 1 -10.50 13.81 1.65
CA TYR A 1 -10.15 12.44 2.07
C TYR A 1 -8.73 12.54 2.59
N SER A 2 -8.34 11.75 3.59
CA SER A 2 -7.02 11.84 4.24
C SER A 2 -5.91 11.97 3.22
N ASN A 3 -4.89 12.72 3.61
CA ASN A 3 -3.61 12.75 2.96
C ASN A 3 -3.67 13.29 1.50
N PRO A 4 -4.02 14.59 1.32
CA PRO A 4 -4.19 15.19 0.00
C PRO A 4 -2.87 15.38 -0.79
N SER A 5 -1.71 15.45 -0.13
CA SER A 5 -0.41 15.68 -0.77
C SER A 5 0.41 14.40 -0.95
N SER A 6 0.06 13.34 -0.22
CA SER A 6 0.74 12.05 -0.10
C SER A 6 0.96 11.36 -1.45
N LEU A 7 -0.09 11.08 -2.21
CA LEU A 7 0.05 10.40 -3.50
C LEU A 7 0.76 11.27 -4.56
N PRO A 8 0.45 12.57 -4.74
CA PRO A 8 1.23 13.44 -5.61
C PRO A 8 2.73 13.46 -5.25
N ASN A 9 3.06 13.51 -3.96
CA ASN A 9 4.45 13.49 -3.49
C ASN A 9 5.13 12.16 -3.78
N LEU A 10 4.45 11.03 -3.54
CA LEU A 10 4.97 9.70 -3.86
C LEU A 10 5.21 9.53 -5.37
N LEU A 11 4.26 9.95 -6.21
CA LEU A 11 4.40 9.89 -7.67
C LEU A 11 5.56 10.77 -8.16
N ASN A 12 5.71 11.96 -7.60
CA ASN A 12 6.84 12.83 -7.89
C ASN A 12 8.18 12.23 -7.42
N TYR A 13 8.21 11.60 -6.25
CA TYR A 13 9.42 10.94 -5.74
C TYR A 13 9.79 9.74 -6.61
N LEU A 14 8.81 8.94 -7.04
CA LEU A 14 8.98 7.82 -7.95
C LEU A 14 9.62 8.23 -9.28
N GLN A 15 9.10 9.27 -9.94
CA GLN A 15 9.63 9.71 -11.25
C GLN A 15 11.01 10.38 -11.16
N THR A 16 11.36 10.95 -10.00
CA THR A 16 12.66 11.63 -9.80
C THR A 16 13.76 10.68 -9.36
N HIS A 17 13.42 9.50 -8.83
CA HIS A 17 14.37 8.51 -8.30
C HIS A 17 14.40 7.19 -9.09
N THR A 18 13.53 7.02 -10.09
CA THR A 18 13.47 5.82 -10.94
C THR A 18 13.25 6.20 -12.40
N THR A 19 13.31 5.21 -13.30
CA THR A 19 12.94 5.39 -14.72
C THR A 19 11.43 5.20 -14.97
N ILE A 20 10.63 4.98 -13.93
CA ILE A 20 9.18 4.79 -14.05
C ILE A 20 8.54 6.16 -14.32
N ILE A 21 7.79 6.25 -15.41
CA ILE A 21 7.02 7.45 -15.75
C ILE A 21 5.71 7.39 -14.97
N ALA A 22 5.57 8.28 -14.00
CA ALA A 22 4.36 8.45 -13.20
C ALA A 22 3.44 9.52 -13.81
N ALA A 23 2.15 9.47 -13.50
CA ALA A 23 1.25 10.59 -13.74
C ALA A 23 1.47 11.68 -12.67
N ASP A 24 1.19 12.93 -12.99
CA ASP A 24 1.31 14.05 -12.03
C ASP A 24 0.35 13.92 -10.83
N LYS A 25 -0.75 13.16 -10.99
CA LYS A 25 -1.79 12.96 -9.98
C LYS A 25 -2.32 11.53 -10.01
N GLU A 26 -2.85 11.09 -8.88
CA GLU A 26 -3.49 9.80 -8.75
C GLU A 26 -4.78 9.71 -9.58
N ALA A 27 -5.02 8.55 -10.17
CA ALA A 27 -6.35 8.22 -10.66
C ALA A 27 -7.22 7.76 -9.50
N ARG A 28 -8.43 8.30 -9.41
CA ARG A 28 -9.44 7.84 -8.45
C ARG A 28 -10.40 6.90 -9.15
N VAL A 29 -10.40 5.64 -8.73
CA VAL A 29 -11.24 4.60 -9.31
C VAL A 29 -12.06 3.89 -8.24
N LYS A 30 -13.27 3.49 -8.61
CA LYS A 30 -14.05 2.51 -7.87
C LYS A 30 -13.75 1.13 -8.42
N LEU A 31 -13.88 0.11 -7.57
CA LEU A 31 -13.71 -1.28 -7.99
C LEU A 31 -14.71 -1.72 -9.08
N THR A 32 -15.81 -1.00 -9.24
CA THR A 32 -16.80 -1.23 -10.29
C THR A 32 -16.55 -0.48 -11.60
N ASP A 33 -15.56 0.41 -11.64
CA ASP A 33 -15.31 1.20 -12.84
C ASP A 33 -14.71 0.33 -13.95
N GLU A 34 -15.13 0.55 -15.20
CA GLU A 34 -14.68 -0.27 -16.34
C GLU A 34 -13.16 -0.19 -16.55
N ASN A 35 -12.57 0.98 -16.30
CA ASN A 35 -11.15 1.23 -16.46
C ASN A 35 -10.28 0.73 -15.30
N LEU A 36 -10.83 0.08 -14.26
CA LEU A 36 -10.06 -0.46 -13.13
C LEU A 36 -8.82 -1.24 -13.59
N PHE A 37 -8.99 -2.08 -14.61
CA PHE A 37 -7.94 -2.95 -15.14
C PHE A 37 -6.84 -2.22 -15.91
N SER A 38 -6.98 -0.90 -16.13
CA SER A 38 -5.92 -0.06 -16.71
C SER A 38 -4.89 0.38 -15.67
N TYR A 39 -5.13 0.13 -14.38
CA TYR A 39 -4.25 0.50 -13.28
C TYR A 39 -3.69 -0.76 -12.63
N PRO A 40 -2.41 -1.11 -12.84
CA PRO A 40 -1.83 -2.34 -12.29
C PRO A 40 -1.66 -2.28 -10.76
N TYR A 41 -1.61 -1.08 -10.21
CA TYR A 41 -1.41 -0.79 -8.79
C TYR A 41 -2.60 -0.02 -8.23
N LEU A 42 -3.23 -0.56 -7.21
CA LEU A 42 -4.25 0.13 -6.42
C LEU A 42 -3.65 0.47 -5.05
N TYR A 43 -3.89 1.70 -4.62
CA TYR A 43 -3.64 2.14 -3.26
C TYR A 43 -4.97 2.38 -2.56
N MET A 44 -5.09 1.91 -1.32
CA MET A 44 -6.18 2.29 -0.44
C MET A 44 -5.65 2.64 0.95
N THR A 45 -6.24 3.67 1.54
CA THR A 45 -5.97 4.09 2.91
C THR A 45 -7.26 4.61 3.53
N GLY A 46 -7.28 4.68 4.86
CA GLY A 46 -8.31 5.42 5.57
C GLY A 46 -8.54 4.93 6.99
N HIS A 47 -9.22 5.79 7.75
CA HIS A 47 -9.63 5.55 9.12
C HIS A 47 -11.03 4.92 9.12
N GLY A 48 -11.17 3.73 9.70
CA GLY A 48 -12.47 3.11 10.00
C GLY A 48 -12.91 1.97 9.07
N ASN A 49 -14.21 1.85 8.87
CA ASN A 49 -14.81 0.60 8.39
C ASN A 49 -14.83 0.47 6.85
N VAL A 50 -13.91 -0.33 6.32
CA VAL A 50 -13.91 -0.81 4.92
C VAL A 50 -15.07 -1.79 4.73
N ARG A 51 -15.91 -1.56 3.71
CA ARG A 51 -17.00 -2.47 3.36
C ARG A 51 -17.21 -2.52 1.85
N PHE A 52 -17.01 -3.69 1.27
CA PHE A 52 -17.28 -3.92 -0.14
C PHE A 52 -18.67 -4.53 -0.36
N THR A 53 -19.30 -4.13 -1.44
CA THR A 53 -20.45 -4.83 -2.02
C THR A 53 -20.01 -6.17 -2.63
N GLU A 54 -20.96 -7.07 -2.89
CA GLU A 54 -20.65 -8.36 -3.55
C GLU A 54 -20.03 -8.15 -4.95
N ALA A 55 -20.48 -7.14 -5.69
CA ALA A 55 -19.92 -6.80 -6.99
C ALA A 55 -18.45 -6.36 -6.88
N GLU A 56 -18.14 -5.50 -5.91
CA GLU A 56 -16.77 -5.05 -5.65
C GLU A 56 -15.85 -6.18 -5.18
N ILE A 57 -16.36 -7.13 -4.39
CA ILE A 57 -15.61 -8.33 -3.99
C ILE A 57 -15.22 -9.17 -5.20
N ILE A 58 -16.18 -9.46 -6.08
CA ILE A 58 -15.94 -10.24 -7.29
C ILE A 58 -14.92 -9.51 -8.18
N ARG A 59 -15.06 -8.19 -8.32
CA ARG A 59 -14.15 -7.40 -9.16
C ARG A 59 -12.75 -7.26 -8.58
N LEU A 60 -12.60 -7.02 -7.27
CA LEU A 60 -11.30 -6.99 -6.61
C LEU A 60 -10.61 -8.34 -6.69
N ARG A 61 -11.32 -9.44 -6.42
CA ARG A 61 -10.79 -10.80 -6.62
C ARG A 61 -10.28 -10.99 -8.04
N THR A 62 -11.09 -10.65 -9.03
CA THR A 62 -10.75 -10.80 -10.46
C THR A 62 -9.53 -9.95 -10.82
N PHE A 63 -9.46 -8.70 -10.35
CA PHE A 63 -8.34 -7.80 -10.55
C PHE A 63 -7.03 -8.39 -10.03
N LEU A 64 -7.03 -8.84 -8.77
CA LEU A 64 -5.85 -9.39 -8.09
C LEU A 64 -5.38 -10.71 -8.71
N GLN A 65 -6.33 -11.59 -9.08
CA GLN A 65 -6.02 -12.85 -9.76
C GLN A 65 -5.44 -12.64 -11.17
N ARG A 66 -5.75 -11.51 -11.82
CA ARG A 66 -5.24 -11.16 -13.16
C ARG A 66 -3.91 -10.39 -13.14
N GLY A 67 -3.21 -10.37 -12.01
CA GLY A 67 -1.91 -9.69 -11.88
C GLY A 67 -1.98 -8.31 -11.26
N GLY A 68 -3.16 -7.79 -10.92
CA GLY A 68 -3.29 -6.55 -10.17
C GLY A 68 -2.68 -6.65 -8.77
N PHE A 69 -2.25 -5.50 -8.25
CA PHE A 69 -1.67 -5.35 -6.92
C PHE A 69 -2.47 -4.36 -6.08
N LEU A 70 -2.74 -4.69 -4.82
CA LEU A 70 -3.35 -3.78 -3.85
C LEU A 70 -2.37 -3.49 -2.71
N HIS A 71 -1.94 -2.24 -2.59
CA HIS A 71 -1.34 -1.72 -1.37
C HIS A 71 -2.44 -1.11 -0.50
N ALA A 72 -2.73 -1.73 0.64
CA ALA A 72 -3.58 -1.16 1.67
C ALA A 72 -2.71 -0.63 2.80
N ASP A 73 -2.88 0.63 3.18
CA ASP A 73 -2.12 1.28 4.25
C ASP A 73 -3.08 1.72 5.36
N ASP A 74 -2.89 1.18 6.57
CA ASP A 74 -3.70 1.51 7.73
C ASP A 74 -3.27 2.84 8.33
N ASN A 75 -4.12 3.86 8.15
CA ASN A 75 -4.07 5.13 8.87
C ASN A 75 -4.96 5.05 10.12
N TYR A 76 -4.65 4.06 10.96
CA TYR A 76 -5.33 3.70 12.21
C TYR A 76 -6.84 3.36 12.16
N GLY A 77 -7.17 2.13 12.54
CA GLY A 77 -8.54 1.67 12.77
C GLY A 77 -9.19 0.96 11.57
N MET A 78 -8.41 0.67 10.52
CA MET A 78 -8.87 -0.07 9.35
C MET A 78 -8.83 -1.60 9.56
N ASP A 79 -7.88 -2.09 10.37
CA ASP A 79 -7.46 -3.51 10.44
C ASP A 79 -8.61 -4.52 10.51
N GLN A 80 -9.50 -4.39 11.50
CA GLN A 80 -10.57 -5.35 11.71
C GLN A 80 -11.51 -5.43 10.49
N SER A 81 -11.83 -4.27 9.91
CA SER A 81 -12.71 -4.19 8.76
C SER A 81 -12.04 -4.69 7.49
N PHE A 82 -10.77 -4.33 7.27
CA PHE A 82 -10.01 -4.74 6.11
C PHE A 82 -9.82 -6.26 6.11
N ARG A 83 -9.38 -6.87 7.22
CA ARG A 83 -9.26 -8.34 7.32
C ARG A 83 -10.57 -9.07 7.08
N ARG A 84 -11.69 -8.55 7.60
CA ARG A 84 -13.02 -9.12 7.36
C ARG A 84 -13.34 -9.12 5.87
N GLU A 85 -13.12 -7.99 5.19
CA GLU A 85 -13.39 -7.85 3.77
C GLU A 85 -12.45 -8.71 2.93
N MET A 86 -11.16 -8.80 3.28
CA MET A 86 -10.20 -9.67 2.60
C MET A 86 -10.55 -11.14 2.75
N LYS A 87 -11.16 -11.56 3.87
CA LYS A 87 -11.71 -12.92 4.02
C LYS A 87 -12.93 -13.17 3.13
N ARG A 88 -13.72 -12.13 2.80
CA ARG A 88 -14.79 -12.24 1.80
C ARG A 88 -14.21 -12.33 0.38
N VAL A 89 -13.13 -11.61 0.09
CA VAL A 89 -12.42 -11.66 -1.20
C VAL A 89 -11.71 -13.00 -1.37
N PHE A 90 -10.98 -13.50 -0.38
CA PHE A 90 -10.26 -14.78 -0.42
C PHE A 90 -10.47 -15.59 0.88
N PRO A 91 -11.54 -16.40 0.97
CA PRO A 91 -11.88 -17.14 2.20
C PRO A 91 -10.80 -18.08 2.72
N GLU A 92 -10.04 -18.69 1.80
CA GLU A 92 -9.05 -19.71 2.11
C GLU A 92 -7.61 -19.18 2.27
N LYS A 93 -7.38 -17.90 1.94
CA LYS A 93 -6.04 -17.29 2.03
C LYS A 93 -5.87 -16.58 3.37
N LYS A 94 -4.63 -16.56 3.86
CA LYS A 94 -4.25 -15.89 5.11
C LYS A 94 -3.14 -14.90 4.83
N PHE A 95 -3.16 -13.79 5.57
CA PHE A 95 -2.05 -12.87 5.59
C PHE A 95 -0.82 -13.53 6.20
N VAL A 96 0.33 -13.33 5.57
CA VAL A 96 1.64 -13.75 6.03
C VAL A 96 2.48 -12.50 6.22
N GLU A 97 3.11 -12.37 7.38
CA GLU A 97 4.06 -11.28 7.63
C GLU A 97 5.33 -11.48 6.81
N LEU A 98 5.76 -10.44 6.11
CA LEU A 98 6.97 -10.49 5.30
C LEU A 98 8.20 -10.41 6.20
N PRO A 99 9.15 -11.35 6.06
CA PRO A 99 10.42 -11.28 6.78
C PRO A 99 11.27 -10.11 6.24
N HIS A 100 12.19 -9.57 7.06
CA HIS A 100 12.99 -8.39 6.70
C HIS A 100 13.94 -8.60 5.51
N ASP A 101 14.19 -9.85 5.10
CA ASP A 101 14.98 -10.21 3.92
C ASP A 101 14.12 -10.34 2.64
N HIS A 102 12.81 -10.11 2.74
CA HIS A 102 11.93 -10.16 1.58
C HIS A 102 12.32 -9.10 0.53
N PRO A 103 12.32 -9.42 -0.79
CA PRO A 103 12.81 -8.51 -1.84
C PRO A 103 12.15 -7.13 -1.87
N VAL A 104 10.90 -6.99 -1.40
CA VAL A 104 10.22 -5.68 -1.29
C VAL A 104 11.03 -4.64 -0.49
N TYR A 105 11.87 -5.07 0.45
CA TYR A 105 12.72 -4.20 1.27
C TYR A 105 14.08 -3.91 0.63
N SER A 106 14.37 -4.43 -0.56
CA SER A 106 15.66 -4.27 -1.24
C SER A 106 15.43 -4.11 -2.75
N GLN A 107 14.72 -3.04 -3.10
CA GLN A 107 14.40 -2.69 -4.48
C GLN A 107 15.32 -1.54 -4.95
N VAL A 108 14.78 -0.32 -5.04
CA VAL A 108 15.55 0.89 -5.37
C VAL A 108 16.35 1.36 -4.15
N PHE A 109 15.79 1.15 -2.96
CA PHE A 109 16.36 1.50 -1.67
C PHE A 109 16.44 0.28 -0.74
N ASP A 110 17.36 0.29 0.23
CA ASP A 110 17.58 -0.82 1.15
C ASP A 110 16.99 -0.57 2.55
N PHE A 111 16.12 -1.47 3.02
CA PHE A 111 15.43 -1.43 4.31
C PHE A 111 15.70 -2.69 5.15
N LYS A 112 16.84 -2.71 5.83
CA LYS A 112 17.30 -3.87 6.63
C LYS A 112 16.39 -4.26 7.80
N TYR A 113 15.51 -3.35 8.21
CA TYR A 113 14.66 -3.51 9.39
C TYR A 113 13.16 -3.46 9.04
N GLY A 114 12.81 -3.66 7.77
CA GLY A 114 11.43 -3.63 7.31
C GLY A 114 10.89 -2.20 7.15
N LEU A 115 9.59 -2.03 7.44
CA LEU A 115 8.88 -0.77 7.25
C LEU A 115 9.38 0.35 8.18
N PRO A 116 9.49 1.60 7.71
CA PRO A 116 9.74 2.76 8.56
C PRO A 116 8.48 3.08 9.38
N LYS A 117 8.55 3.06 10.71
CA LYS A 117 7.42 3.43 11.57
C LYS A 117 7.21 4.94 11.55
N VAL A 118 6.22 5.42 10.78
CA VAL A 118 5.91 6.85 10.68
C VAL A 118 5.23 7.30 11.97
N HIS A 119 4.05 6.75 12.30
CA HIS A 119 3.29 7.11 13.50
C HIS A 119 3.10 5.93 14.48
N GLU A 120 2.76 6.26 15.73
CA GLU A 120 2.44 5.28 16.76
C GLU A 120 0.94 4.99 16.78
N HIS A 121 0.57 3.71 16.63
CA HIS A 121 -0.79 3.21 16.82
C HIS A 121 -0.90 2.47 18.16
N ASP A 122 -0.95 1.13 18.18
CA ASP A 122 -1.17 0.32 19.38
C ASP A 122 0.14 -0.05 20.12
N ASN A 123 1.20 0.74 19.97
CA ASN A 123 2.54 0.39 20.49
C ASN A 123 3.11 -0.95 19.97
N LYS A 124 2.67 -1.41 18.79
CA LYS A 124 3.22 -2.60 18.13
C LYS A 124 4.30 -2.22 17.11
N PRO A 125 5.17 -3.16 16.70
CA PRO A 125 6.08 -2.93 15.58
C PRO A 125 5.29 -2.79 14.26
N PRO A 126 5.80 -2.04 13.27
CA PRO A 126 5.19 -1.95 11.96
C PRO A 126 5.28 -3.31 11.26
N GLN A 127 4.23 -3.68 10.52
CA GLN A 127 4.15 -4.99 9.85
C GLN A 127 3.75 -4.82 8.39
N ALA A 128 4.44 -5.52 7.50
CA ALA A 128 3.99 -5.72 6.13
C ALA A 128 3.37 -7.11 6.01
N LEU A 129 2.07 -7.15 5.81
CA LEU A 129 1.28 -8.38 5.74
C LEU A 129 0.86 -8.64 4.30
N ALA A 130 1.34 -9.74 3.73
CA ALA A 130 1.09 -10.09 2.34
C ALA A 130 0.07 -11.20 2.19
N LEU A 131 -0.73 -11.13 1.13
CA LEU A 131 -1.60 -12.21 0.68
C LEU A 131 -1.15 -12.64 -0.73
N PHE A 132 -0.82 -13.91 -0.87
CA PHE A 132 -0.13 -14.47 -2.03
C PHE A 132 -1.07 -15.22 -2.99
N GLU A 133 -0.73 -15.19 -4.27
CA GLU A 133 -1.12 -16.19 -5.28
C GLU A 133 0.16 -16.88 -5.74
N ASP A 134 0.33 -18.15 -5.34
CA ASP A 134 1.61 -18.86 -5.42
C ASP A 134 2.75 -18.04 -4.81
N GLU A 135 3.74 -17.63 -5.59
CA GLU A 135 4.88 -16.81 -5.13
C GLU A 135 4.64 -15.30 -5.27
N ARG A 136 3.58 -14.89 -5.98
CA ARG A 136 3.27 -13.48 -6.27
C ARG A 136 2.45 -12.85 -5.15
N ILE A 137 2.82 -11.66 -4.71
CA ILE A 137 2.01 -10.86 -3.79
C ILE A 137 0.86 -10.21 -4.58
N MET A 138 -0.37 -10.52 -4.18
CA MET A 138 -1.56 -9.82 -4.66
C MET A 138 -1.87 -8.59 -3.82
N ILE A 139 -1.76 -8.72 -2.49
CA ILE A 139 -2.10 -7.67 -1.55
C ILE A 139 -0.94 -7.49 -0.58
N LEU A 140 -0.49 -6.24 -0.43
CA LEU A 140 0.39 -5.82 0.64
C LEU A 140 -0.38 -4.92 1.57
N TYR A 141 -0.45 -5.29 2.84
CA TYR A 141 -1.11 -4.52 3.88
C TYR A 141 -0.08 -4.00 4.88
N THR A 142 0.14 -2.69 4.89
CA THR A 142 1.04 -2.02 5.82
C THR A 142 0.25 -1.60 7.06
N TYR A 143 0.64 -2.15 8.21
CA TYR A 143 -0.07 -2.01 9.49
C TYR A 143 0.89 -1.46 10.55
N GLU A 144 0.40 -0.67 11.50
CA GLU A 144 1.19 -0.05 12.59
C GLU A 144 2.36 0.82 12.08
N CYS A 145 2.16 1.48 10.93
CA CYS A 145 3.21 2.19 10.20
C CYS A 145 2.75 3.56 9.70
N ASP A 146 1.64 3.62 8.96
CA ASP A 146 1.09 4.81 8.28
C ASP A 146 2.05 5.45 7.28
N LEU A 147 2.37 4.71 6.21
CA LEU A 147 3.27 5.25 5.18
C LEU A 147 2.66 6.49 4.50
N GLY A 148 1.33 6.52 4.37
CA GLY A 148 0.58 7.61 3.76
C GLY A 148 0.84 8.96 4.41
N ASP A 149 0.88 9.03 5.74
CA ASP A 149 1.21 10.24 6.49
C ASP A 149 2.66 10.68 6.22
N GLY A 150 3.59 9.73 6.11
CA GLY A 150 5.00 10.01 5.81
C GLY A 150 5.23 10.58 4.40
N TRP A 151 4.27 10.39 3.48
CA TRP A 151 4.33 10.96 2.13
C TRP A 151 3.74 12.38 2.06
N GLU A 152 3.01 12.84 3.08
CA GLU A 152 2.45 14.19 3.11
C GLU A 152 3.53 15.27 3.16
N ASP A 153 3.17 16.50 2.78
CA ASP A 153 3.94 17.70 3.02
C ASP A 153 4.30 17.84 4.50
N ILE A 154 5.49 18.38 4.77
CA ILE A 154 6.04 18.46 6.14
C ILE A 154 5.10 19.18 7.11
N GLU A 155 4.32 20.15 6.63
CA GLU A 155 3.42 20.97 7.43
C GLU A 155 2.19 20.21 7.95
N VAL A 156 1.86 19.04 7.38
CA VAL A 156 0.64 18.30 7.72
C VAL A 156 0.78 17.55 9.04
N HIS A 157 1.88 16.79 9.21
CA HIS A 157 2.13 15.98 10.42
C HIS A 157 3.36 16.45 11.20
N ASN A 158 4.19 17.33 10.64
CA ASN A 158 5.48 17.76 11.21
C ASN A 158 6.45 16.59 11.45
N ASP A 159 6.34 15.54 10.63
CA ASP A 159 7.24 14.40 10.69
C ASP A 159 8.68 14.81 10.35
N PRO A 160 9.69 14.24 11.04
CA PRO A 160 11.08 14.49 10.71
C PRO A 160 11.38 14.19 9.25
N GLN A 161 12.17 15.06 8.60
CA GLN A 161 12.49 14.91 7.17
C GLN A 161 13.07 13.53 6.82
N THR A 162 13.90 12.96 7.71
CA THR A 162 14.47 11.62 7.53
C THR A 162 13.42 10.52 7.53
N LEU A 163 12.34 10.68 8.30
CA LEU A 163 11.25 9.72 8.38
C LEU A 163 10.34 9.82 7.15
N ARG A 164 10.03 11.05 6.71
CA ARG A 164 9.31 11.30 5.46
C ARG A 164 10.05 10.72 4.26
N GLU A 165 11.37 10.94 4.18
CA GLU A 165 12.20 10.37 3.12
C GLU A 165 12.18 8.84 3.15
N ALA A 166 12.33 8.22 4.33
CA ALA A 166 12.22 6.77 4.47
C ALA A 166 10.84 6.25 4.03
N ALA A 167 9.74 6.92 4.37
CA ALA A 167 8.40 6.54 3.94
C ALA A 167 8.26 6.62 2.41
N LEU A 168 8.73 7.71 1.78
CA LEU A 168 8.71 7.88 0.32
C LEU A 168 9.54 6.81 -0.39
N GLN A 169 10.74 6.52 0.11
CA GLN A 169 11.61 5.45 -0.40
C GLN A 169 10.93 4.08 -0.30
N MET A 170 10.27 3.78 0.82
CA MET A 170 9.53 2.53 0.98
C MET A 170 8.34 2.46 0.03
N GLY A 171 7.62 3.57 -0.19
CA GLY A 171 6.55 3.64 -1.19
C GLY A 171 7.05 3.35 -2.60
N VAL A 172 8.21 3.91 -2.99
CA VAL A 172 8.86 3.60 -4.28
C VAL A 172 9.23 2.13 -4.39
N ASN A 173 9.81 1.55 -3.33
CA ASN A 173 10.12 0.13 -3.30
C ASN A 173 8.88 -0.74 -3.50
N ILE A 174 7.76 -0.43 -2.83
CA ILE A 174 6.51 -1.19 -2.98
C ILE A 174 5.98 -1.10 -4.41
N ILE A 175 5.97 0.09 -5.02
CA ILE A 175 5.53 0.27 -6.41
C ILE A 175 6.47 -0.47 -7.36
N HIS A 176 7.79 -0.32 -7.20
CA HIS A 176 8.77 -1.01 -8.04
C HIS A 176 8.62 -2.53 -7.96
N PHE A 177 8.53 -3.08 -6.75
CA PHE A 177 8.29 -4.50 -6.52
C PHE A 177 6.98 -4.97 -7.17
N ALA A 178 5.88 -4.24 -6.96
CA ALA A 178 4.58 -4.60 -7.53
C ALA A 178 4.60 -4.71 -9.06
N LEU A 179 5.43 -3.89 -9.73
CA LEU A 179 5.59 -3.86 -11.18
C LEU A 179 6.62 -4.86 -11.72
N THR A 180 7.43 -5.50 -10.86
CA THR A 180 8.59 -6.32 -11.28
C THR A 180 8.69 -7.70 -10.65
N GLN A 181 7.85 -8.02 -9.67
CA GLN A 181 7.77 -9.35 -9.01
C GLN A 181 7.47 -10.50 -9.96
#